data_AF-A0A7X0MKI1-F1
#
_entry.id   AF-A0A7X0MKI1-F1
#
_cell.length_a   1.000
_cell.length_b   1.000
_cell.length_c   1.000
_cell.angle_alpha   90.00
_cell.angle_beta   90.00
_cell.angle_gamma   90.00
#
_symmetry.space_group_name_H-M   'P 1'
#
loop_
_entity.id
_entity.type
_entity.pdbx_description
1 polymer ?
#
loop_
_entity_poly.entity_id
_entity_poly.type
_entity_poly.pdbx_seq_one_letter_code
_entity_poly.pdbx_strand_id
1 'polypeptide(L)'
;MKTSTMLIIAAILVILGCLTVYNYKIKEVYLTREYRSPFRGMEFTPLNGIEKLNLKIGDNINVEVKYGEKEGIWIDKDIKEKISLKITGQTLNLGLVPKKEGDEPIGYGNIILFTRKLNAVSSFSYDVPKAPNRYDHLDQMAISGYKTDHLNLNIGFNTSISLRNMELRKLDANVGDKRYGDAELILSSDTRIDTALLNVPGKSKLSLFDPKIVKTSYNLSDSASVFLNGKVAKMLR
;
A
#
# COMPACT_ATOMS: atom_id res chain seq x y z
N MET A 1 2.78 -30.96 -55.17
CA MET A 1 2.24 -29.67 -54.65
C MET A 1 3.22 -28.57 -54.96
N LYS A 2 2.76 -27.37 -55.33
CA LYS A 2 3.66 -26.21 -55.48
C LYS A 2 4.18 -25.79 -54.10
N THR A 3 5.43 -25.34 -54.03
CA THR A 3 6.08 -24.90 -52.79
C THR A 3 5.27 -23.81 -52.08
N SER A 4 4.61 -22.92 -52.83
CA SER A 4 3.71 -21.90 -52.30
C SER A 4 2.50 -22.50 -51.56
N THR A 5 1.90 -23.56 -52.09
CA THR A 5 0.78 -24.26 -51.44
C THR A 5 1.23 -24.93 -50.14
N MET A 6 2.44 -25.49 -50.12
CA MET A 6 3.02 -26.12 -48.93
C MET A 6 3.31 -25.11 -47.82
N LEU A 7 3.80 -23.90 -48.17
CA LEU A 7 4.04 -22.81 -47.21
C LEU A 7 2.74 -22.26 -46.61
N ILE A 8 1.69 -22.11 -47.41
CA ILE A 8 0.38 -21.65 -46.91
C ILE A 8 -0.20 -22.64 -45.91
N ILE A 9 -0.14 -23.94 -46.22
CA ILE A 9 -0.61 -25.00 -45.31
C ILE A 9 0.20 -25.00 -44.00
N ALA A 10 1.52 -24.86 -44.09
CA ALA A 10 2.37 -24.78 -42.91
C ALA A 10 2.03 -23.57 -42.02
N ALA A 11 1.81 -22.38 -42.60
CA ALA A 11 1.42 -21.18 -41.86
C ALA A 11 0.08 -21.35 -41.14
N ILE A 12 -0.91 -21.96 -41.81
CA ILE A 12 -2.23 -22.25 -41.21
C ILE A 12 -2.07 -23.20 -40.01
N LEU A 13 -1.26 -24.26 -40.15
CA LEU A 13 -1.01 -25.20 -39.06
C LEU A 13 -0.33 -24.54 -37.85
N VAL A 14 0.62 -23.64 -38.09
CA VAL A 14 1.27 -22.86 -37.01
C VAL A 14 0.26 -21.96 -36.30
N ILE A 15 -0.58 -21.24 -37.06
CA ILE A 15 -1.60 -20.35 -36.48
C ILE A 15 -2.61 -21.13 -35.65
N LEU A 16 -3.10 -22.28 -36.16
CA LEU A 16 -4.03 -23.15 -35.43
C LEU A 16 -3.37 -23.73 -34.16
N GLY A 17 -2.09 -24.09 -34.23
CA GLY A 17 -1.32 -24.51 -33.06
C GLY A 17 -1.23 -23.41 -31.99
N CYS A 18 -0.86 -22.19 -32.40
CA CYS A 18 -0.79 -21.02 -31.51
C CYS A 18 -2.15 -20.71 -30.86
N LEU A 19 -3.24 -20.73 -31.64
CA LEU A 19 -4.60 -20.54 -31.14
C LEU A 19 -5.00 -21.60 -30.12
N THR A 20 -4.65 -22.85 -30.37
CA THR A 20 -4.96 -23.96 -29.45
C THR A 20 -4.23 -23.78 -28.12
N VAL A 21 -2.93 -23.47 -28.16
CA VAL A 21 -2.13 -23.21 -26.96
C VAL A 21 -2.65 -21.99 -26.20
N TYR A 22 -2.98 -20.91 -26.92
CA TYR A 22 -3.54 -19.70 -26.33
C TYR A 22 -4.87 -19.96 -25.62
N ASN A 23 -5.78 -20.68 -26.28
CA ASN A 23 -7.09 -20.99 -25.74
C ASN A 23 -6.97 -21.92 -24.51
N TYR A 24 -6.02 -22.85 -24.51
CA TYR A 24 -5.75 -23.71 -23.36
C TYR A 24 -5.23 -22.91 -22.16
N LYS A 25 -4.29 -21.98 -22.37
CA LYS A 25 -3.81 -21.08 -21.30
C LYS A 25 -4.91 -20.21 -20.71
N ILE A 26 -5.78 -19.63 -21.54
CA ILE A 26 -6.92 -18.85 -21.04
C ILE A 26 -7.86 -19.73 -20.22
N LYS A 27 -8.17 -20.93 -20.75
CA LYS A 27 -9.06 -21.88 -20.06
C LYS A 27 -8.46 -22.32 -18.72
N GLU A 28 -7.16 -22.55 -18.65
CA GLU A 28 -6.45 -22.87 -17.42
C GLU A 28 -6.58 -21.74 -16.39
N VAL A 29 -6.23 -20.50 -16.75
CA VAL A 29 -6.37 -19.32 -15.88
C VAL A 29 -7.82 -19.11 -15.42
N TYR A 30 -8.79 -19.40 -16.28
CA TYR A 30 -10.21 -19.32 -15.96
C TYR A 30 -10.64 -20.41 -14.96
N LEU A 31 -10.22 -21.66 -15.18
CA LEU A 31 -10.54 -22.81 -14.34
C LEU A 31 -9.87 -22.74 -12.97
N THR A 32 -8.62 -22.27 -12.91
CA THR A 32 -7.88 -22.09 -11.64
C THR A 32 -8.42 -20.92 -10.81
N ARG A 33 -9.30 -20.09 -11.39
CA ARG A 33 -9.78 -18.82 -10.80
C ARG A 33 -8.66 -17.86 -10.43
N GLU A 34 -7.47 -18.04 -10.98
CA GLU A 34 -6.32 -17.16 -10.74
C GLU A 34 -6.64 -15.71 -11.13
N TYR A 35 -7.53 -15.49 -12.11
CA TYR A 35 -8.02 -14.15 -12.46
C TYR A 35 -8.71 -13.41 -11.30
N ARG A 36 -9.21 -14.12 -10.28
CA ARG A 36 -9.78 -13.53 -9.05
C ARG A 36 -8.79 -13.47 -7.89
N SER A 37 -7.61 -14.07 -8.04
CA SER A 37 -6.62 -14.06 -6.97
C SER A 37 -6.04 -12.66 -6.82
N PRO A 38 -6.05 -12.08 -5.60
CA PRO A 38 -5.39 -10.78 -5.36
C PRO A 38 -3.87 -10.87 -5.51
N PHE A 39 -3.30 -12.07 -5.64
CA PHE A 39 -1.86 -12.32 -5.77
C PHE A 39 -1.41 -12.63 -7.20
N ARG A 40 -2.30 -12.48 -8.19
CA ARG A 40 -1.99 -12.81 -9.59
C ARG A 40 -0.86 -11.93 -10.11
N GLY A 41 0.21 -12.55 -10.61
CA GLY A 41 1.38 -11.81 -11.12
C GLY A 41 2.35 -11.36 -10.02
N MET A 42 2.10 -11.73 -8.78
CA MET A 42 2.99 -11.42 -7.65
C MET A 42 3.96 -12.57 -7.35
N GLU A 43 5.05 -12.23 -6.69
CA GLU A 43 5.97 -13.19 -6.10
C GLU A 43 6.01 -13.06 -4.58
N PHE A 44 5.93 -14.20 -3.89
CA PHE A 44 5.99 -14.26 -2.44
C PHE A 44 7.42 -14.40 -1.93
N THR A 45 7.80 -13.54 -0.98
CA THR A 45 9.01 -13.69 -0.17
C THR A 45 8.60 -13.90 1.29
N PRO A 46 9.01 -15.02 1.94
CA PRO A 46 8.72 -15.23 3.35
C PRO A 46 9.45 -14.21 4.23
N LEU A 47 8.75 -13.73 5.26
CA LEU A 47 9.29 -12.85 6.30
C LEU A 47 8.97 -13.47 7.67
N ASN A 48 9.67 -13.04 8.73
CA ASN A 48 9.39 -13.53 10.08
C ASN A 48 9.71 -12.47 11.13
N GLY A 49 8.83 -12.30 12.10
CA GLY A 49 9.04 -11.44 13.27
C GLY A 49 9.08 -9.96 12.96
N ILE A 50 8.41 -9.53 11.88
CA ILE A 50 8.32 -8.11 11.54
C ILE A 50 7.26 -7.47 12.43
N GLU A 51 7.65 -6.42 13.15
CA GLU A 51 6.75 -5.64 14.00
C GLU A 51 6.74 -4.16 13.63
N LYS A 52 7.72 -3.71 12.82
CA LYS A 52 7.89 -2.31 12.45
C LYS A 52 8.10 -2.18 10.96
N LEU A 53 7.47 -1.18 10.35
CA LEU A 53 7.59 -0.89 8.93
C LEU A 53 8.16 0.50 8.72
N ASN A 54 9.12 0.61 7.80
CA ASN A 54 9.64 1.86 7.30
C ASN A 54 9.50 1.84 5.78
N LEU A 55 8.51 2.58 5.28
CA LEU A 55 8.06 2.56 3.90
C LEU A 55 8.51 3.87 3.24
N LYS A 56 9.39 3.77 2.24
CA LYS A 56 9.88 4.87 1.42
C LYS A 56 9.59 4.59 -0.04
N ILE A 57 8.31 4.68 -0.35
CA ILE A 57 7.75 4.23 -1.62
C ILE A 57 7.32 5.48 -2.39
N GLY A 58 7.36 5.42 -3.71
CA GLY A 58 7.01 6.55 -4.56
C GLY A 58 5.69 6.32 -5.30
N ASP A 59 5.26 7.39 -5.98
CA ASP A 59 4.04 7.46 -6.76
C ASP A 59 3.84 6.20 -7.63
N ASN A 60 2.60 5.71 -7.70
CA ASN A 60 2.12 4.55 -8.48
C ASN A 60 2.31 3.16 -7.85
N ILE A 61 2.83 3.04 -6.62
CA ILE A 61 2.86 1.76 -5.90
C ILE A 61 1.82 1.76 -4.77
N ASN A 62 0.84 0.86 -4.87
CA ASN A 62 -0.13 0.62 -3.80
C ASN A 62 0.44 -0.37 -2.77
N VAL A 63 0.30 -0.06 -1.49
CA VAL A 63 0.77 -0.93 -0.41
C VAL A 63 -0.36 -1.31 0.52
N GLU A 64 -0.57 -2.61 0.67
CA GLU A 64 -1.50 -3.18 1.62
C GLU A 64 -0.74 -3.93 2.71
N VAL A 65 -0.94 -3.55 3.96
CA VAL A 65 -0.40 -4.21 5.14
C VAL A 65 -1.55 -4.87 5.88
N LYS A 66 -1.50 -6.20 6.02
CA LYS A 66 -2.58 -6.99 6.59
C LYS A 66 -2.08 -7.87 7.71
N TYR A 67 -2.90 -8.04 8.73
CA TYR A 67 -2.68 -9.13 9.66
C TYR A 67 -2.73 -10.47 8.90
N GLY A 68 -1.81 -11.38 9.22
CA GLY A 68 -1.84 -12.75 8.71
C GLY A 68 -0.93 -13.68 9.49
N GLU A 69 -1.37 -14.91 9.72
CA GLU A 69 -0.59 -15.93 10.44
C GLU A 69 0.70 -16.31 9.70
N LYS A 70 0.62 -16.37 8.38
CA LYS A 70 1.77 -16.58 7.50
C LYS A 70 2.37 -15.24 7.10
N GLU A 71 3.46 -14.88 7.77
CA GLU A 71 4.19 -13.65 7.49
C GLU A 71 4.93 -13.73 6.15
N GLY A 72 4.95 -12.61 5.44
CA GLY A 72 5.63 -12.50 4.16
C GLY A 72 5.10 -11.37 3.32
N ILE A 73 5.74 -11.17 2.18
CA ILE A 73 5.44 -10.07 1.27
C ILE A 73 5.22 -10.61 -0.13
N TRP A 74 4.15 -10.13 -0.76
CA TRP A 74 3.87 -10.32 -2.16
C TRP A 74 4.20 -9.02 -2.90
N ILE A 75 5.01 -9.13 -3.95
CA ILE A 75 5.39 -7.98 -4.79
C ILE A 75 5.07 -8.31 -6.23
N ASP A 76 4.43 -7.41 -6.97
CA ASP A 76 4.23 -7.54 -8.40
C ASP A 76 5.58 -7.78 -9.11
N LYS A 77 5.63 -8.79 -9.99
CA LYS A 77 6.87 -9.19 -10.69
C LYS A 77 7.47 -8.04 -11.50
N ASP A 78 6.63 -7.18 -12.06
CA ASP A 78 7.03 -6.05 -12.91
C ASP A 78 7.78 -4.93 -12.15
N ILE A 79 7.57 -4.83 -10.83
CA ILE A 79 8.26 -3.83 -9.99
C ILE A 79 9.31 -4.45 -9.08
N LYS A 80 9.36 -5.78 -8.93
CA LYS A 80 10.19 -6.45 -7.92
C LYS A 80 11.65 -6.03 -7.92
N GLU A 81 12.27 -5.93 -9.09
CA GLU A 81 13.69 -5.53 -9.23
C GLU A 81 13.93 -4.05 -8.92
N LYS A 82 12.87 -3.23 -8.93
CA LYS A 82 12.88 -1.81 -8.61
C LYS A 82 12.65 -1.54 -7.11
N ILE A 83 12.33 -2.58 -6.33
CA ILE A 83 12.06 -2.48 -4.89
C ILE A 83 13.28 -2.94 -4.08
N SER A 84 13.72 -2.11 -3.13
CA SER A 84 14.69 -2.47 -2.11
C SER A 84 13.97 -2.98 -0.86
N LEU A 85 14.28 -4.22 -0.48
CA LEU A 85 13.79 -4.86 0.73
C LEU A 85 14.96 -5.14 1.68
N LYS A 86 14.95 -4.55 2.87
CA LYS A 86 15.97 -4.76 3.90
C LYS A 86 15.35 -4.96 5.28
N ILE A 87 15.70 -6.05 5.93
CA ILE A 87 15.27 -6.33 7.31
C ILE A 87 16.39 -5.96 8.27
N THR A 88 16.08 -5.21 9.32
CA THR A 88 17.04 -4.86 10.38
C THR A 88 16.36 -5.08 11.73
N GLY A 89 16.73 -6.18 12.41
CA GLY A 89 15.99 -6.66 13.57
C GLY A 89 14.55 -7.02 13.18
N GLN A 90 13.58 -6.44 13.87
CA GLN A 90 12.14 -6.62 13.60
C GLN A 90 11.55 -5.54 12.68
N THR A 91 12.41 -4.75 12.04
CA THR A 91 12.00 -3.65 11.15
C THR A 91 12.18 -4.05 9.69
N LEU A 92 11.11 -3.98 8.92
CA LEU A 92 11.16 -4.07 7.46
C LEU A 92 11.33 -2.66 6.88
N ASN A 93 12.43 -2.44 6.18
CA ASN A 93 12.66 -1.25 5.38
C ASN A 93 12.34 -1.59 3.93
N LEU A 94 11.32 -0.93 3.38
CA LEU A 94 10.87 -1.10 2.02
C LEU A 94 11.01 0.24 1.30
N GLY A 95 11.61 0.25 0.13
CA GLY A 95 11.65 1.45 -0.69
C GLY A 95 12.09 1.18 -2.11
N LEU A 96 12.44 2.23 -2.84
CA LEU A 96 12.88 2.10 -4.23
C LEU A 96 14.40 1.88 -4.32
N VAL A 97 14.81 1.05 -5.28
CA VAL A 97 16.21 1.00 -5.72
C VAL A 97 16.52 2.33 -6.44
N PRO A 98 17.65 3.00 -6.13
CA PRO A 98 18.02 4.24 -6.81
C PRO A 98 18.10 4.05 -8.33
N LYS A 99 17.37 4.88 -9.08
CA LYS A 99 17.41 4.87 -10.54
C LYS A 99 18.78 5.28 -11.07
N LYS A 100 19.23 4.60 -12.12
CA LYS A 100 20.33 5.01 -12.99
C LYS A 100 19.78 5.77 -14.20
N GLU A 101 20.64 6.55 -14.85
CA GLU A 101 20.28 7.26 -16.07
C GLU A 101 19.89 6.25 -17.17
N GLY A 102 18.72 6.43 -17.77
CA GLY A 102 18.15 5.51 -18.77
C GLY A 102 17.18 4.45 -18.21
N ASP A 103 17.02 4.35 -16.87
CA ASP A 103 16.06 3.42 -16.29
C ASP A 103 14.61 3.80 -16.65
N GLU A 104 13.82 2.78 -17.01
CA GLU A 104 12.41 2.96 -17.25
C GLU A 104 11.69 3.50 -16.01
N PRO A 105 10.63 4.31 -16.18
CA PRO A 105 9.79 4.72 -15.07
C PRO A 105 9.28 3.50 -14.29
N ILE A 106 9.03 3.72 -13.00
CA ILE A 106 8.38 2.73 -12.17
C ILE A 106 6.92 2.78 -12.61
N GLY A 107 6.47 1.72 -13.30
CA GLY A 107 5.08 1.57 -13.66
C GLY A 107 4.21 1.39 -12.42
N TYR A 108 2.91 1.18 -12.61
CA TYR A 108 2.03 0.85 -11.50
C TYR A 108 2.38 -0.53 -10.92
N GLY A 109 2.30 -0.66 -9.60
CA GLY A 109 2.48 -1.96 -8.97
C GLY A 109 1.87 -2.04 -7.58
N ASN A 110 1.76 -3.26 -7.09
CA ASN A 110 1.13 -3.58 -5.82
C ASN A 110 2.11 -4.35 -4.92
N ILE A 111 2.02 -4.05 -3.64
CA ILE A 111 2.73 -4.77 -2.59
C ILE A 111 1.71 -5.15 -1.52
N ILE A 112 1.65 -6.43 -1.18
CA ILE A 112 0.80 -6.94 -0.09
C ILE A 112 1.69 -7.59 0.95
N LEU A 113 1.74 -6.99 2.13
CA LEU A 113 2.52 -7.45 3.26
C LEU A 113 1.62 -8.08 4.33
N PHE A 114 1.96 -9.29 4.75
CA PHE A 114 1.35 -9.96 5.90
C PHE A 114 2.31 -9.98 7.08
N THR A 115 1.86 -9.50 8.23
CA THR A 115 2.59 -9.61 9.51
C THR A 115 1.65 -10.08 10.61
N ARG A 116 2.19 -10.74 11.65
CA ARG A 116 1.39 -11.16 12.81
C ARG A 116 1.21 -10.06 13.83
N LYS A 117 2.14 -9.10 13.87
CA LYS A 117 2.14 -7.98 14.80
C LYS A 117 2.58 -6.72 14.08
N LEU A 118 2.02 -5.59 14.51
CA LEU A 118 2.39 -4.30 13.99
C LEU A 118 2.35 -3.27 15.12
N ASN A 119 3.54 -2.78 15.47
CA ASN A 119 3.74 -1.86 16.57
C ASN A 119 4.10 -0.45 16.08
N ALA A 120 4.75 -0.35 14.91
CA ALA A 120 5.06 0.94 14.32
C ALA A 120 5.04 0.92 12.79
N VAL A 121 4.55 1.99 12.19
CA VAL A 121 4.68 2.26 10.76
C VAL A 121 5.18 3.68 10.57
N SER A 122 6.24 3.81 9.79
CA SER A 122 6.71 5.09 9.26
C SER A 122 6.62 5.05 7.75
N SER A 123 6.00 6.07 7.16
CA SER A 123 5.84 6.21 5.71
C SER A 123 6.35 7.56 5.26
N PHE A 124 7.10 7.61 4.17
CA PHE A 124 7.53 8.85 3.53
C PHE A 124 7.50 8.64 2.02
N SER A 125 7.07 9.64 1.26
CA SER A 125 7.21 9.58 -0.19
C SER A 125 8.69 9.54 -0.56
N TYR A 126 9.04 8.70 -1.53
CA TYR A 126 10.41 8.59 -2.03
C TYR A 126 10.88 9.88 -2.71
N ASP A 127 9.97 10.60 -3.37
CA ASP A 127 10.32 11.77 -4.14
C ASP A 127 10.39 13.02 -3.27
N VAL A 128 11.58 13.64 -3.21
CA VAL A 128 11.76 14.93 -2.52
C VAL A 128 11.00 16.02 -3.29
N PRO A 129 10.28 16.94 -2.62
CA PRO A 129 9.48 17.99 -3.27
C PRO A 129 10.40 18.94 -4.06
N LYS A 130 10.53 18.70 -5.36
CA LYS A 130 11.36 19.52 -6.27
C LYS A 130 10.63 20.07 -7.48
N ALA A 131 9.32 19.88 -7.62
CA ALA A 131 8.61 20.45 -8.77
C ALA A 131 7.23 21.01 -8.40
N PRO A 132 6.92 22.28 -8.71
CA PRO A 132 5.63 22.93 -8.43
C PRO A 132 4.46 22.44 -9.31
N ASN A 133 4.67 21.42 -10.16
CA ASN A 133 3.69 20.92 -11.13
C ASN A 133 3.47 19.40 -11.06
N ARG A 134 3.74 18.77 -9.91
CA ARG A 134 3.37 17.36 -9.74
C ARG A 134 1.89 17.27 -9.41
N TYR A 135 1.20 16.37 -10.10
CA TYR A 135 -0.17 16.01 -9.76
C TYR A 135 -0.25 15.63 -8.27
N ASP A 136 -1.21 16.18 -7.55
CA ASP A 136 -1.47 15.95 -6.12
C ASP A 136 -1.93 14.50 -5.86
N HIS A 137 -1.04 13.54 -6.09
CA HIS A 137 -1.28 12.13 -5.83
C HIS A 137 -0.54 11.73 -4.56
N LEU A 138 -1.30 11.51 -3.49
CA LEU A 138 -0.80 10.92 -2.25
C LEU A 138 -0.47 9.45 -2.50
N ASP A 139 0.69 9.00 -2.03
CA ASP A 139 1.04 7.60 -1.95
C ASP A 139 0.05 6.90 -1.01
N GLN A 140 -0.80 6.02 -1.56
CA GLN A 140 -1.87 5.39 -0.80
C GLN A 140 -1.41 4.06 -0.19
N MET A 141 -1.64 3.92 1.11
CA MET A 141 -1.39 2.70 1.84
C MET A 141 -2.61 2.31 2.67
N ALA A 142 -2.90 1.02 2.75
CA ALA A 142 -3.94 0.48 3.61
C ALA A 142 -3.35 -0.46 4.65
N ILE A 143 -3.70 -0.27 5.92
CA ILE A 143 -3.31 -1.14 7.03
C ILE A 143 -4.58 -1.73 7.63
N SER A 144 -4.64 -3.05 7.79
CA SER A 144 -5.88 -3.68 8.25
C SER A 144 -5.76 -4.96 9.06
N GLY A 145 -6.76 -5.19 9.90
CA GLY A 145 -7.01 -6.47 10.58
C GLY A 145 -6.20 -6.70 11.85
N TYR A 146 -5.50 -5.69 12.39
CA TYR A 146 -4.67 -5.88 13.58
C TYR A 146 -5.44 -5.65 14.86
N LYS A 147 -5.19 -6.54 15.83
CA LYS A 147 -5.51 -6.36 17.24
C LYS A 147 -4.21 -6.21 18.04
N THR A 148 -3.92 -5.00 18.52
CA THR A 148 -2.66 -4.71 19.21
C THR A 148 -2.84 -3.69 20.32
N ASP A 149 -1.96 -3.74 21.32
CA ASP A 149 -1.97 -2.79 22.44
C ASP A 149 -1.57 -1.37 22.00
N HIS A 150 -0.63 -1.26 21.07
CA HIS A 150 -0.12 0.04 20.65
C HIS A 150 0.30 0.02 19.18
N LEU A 151 -0.14 1.05 18.45
CA LEU A 151 0.36 1.36 17.12
C LEU A 151 0.89 2.80 17.11
N ASN A 152 2.17 2.94 16.78
CA ASN A 152 2.77 4.24 16.47
C ASN A 152 2.78 4.44 14.95
N LEU A 153 2.22 5.54 14.49
CA LEU A 153 2.07 5.87 13.08
C LEU A 153 2.74 7.21 12.79
N ASN A 154 3.74 7.20 11.93
CA ASN A 154 4.38 8.41 11.44
C ASN A 154 4.19 8.50 9.92
N ILE A 155 3.29 9.37 9.50
CA ILE A 155 2.93 9.59 8.11
C ILE A 155 3.69 10.83 7.65
N GLY A 156 4.59 10.68 6.69
CA GLY A 156 5.36 11.77 6.10
C GLY A 156 4.59 12.47 4.98
N PHE A 157 5.23 13.49 4.41
CA PHE A 157 4.68 14.25 3.29
C PHE A 157 4.27 13.35 2.11
N ASN A 158 3.23 13.79 1.39
CA ASN A 158 2.66 13.14 0.21
C ASN A 158 2.24 11.67 0.41
N THR A 159 1.81 11.30 1.61
CA THR A 159 1.37 9.92 1.90
C THR A 159 -0.01 9.91 2.56
N SER A 160 -0.85 8.95 2.19
CA SER A 160 -2.17 8.71 2.77
C SER A 160 -2.23 7.29 3.33
N ILE A 161 -2.54 7.15 4.62
CA ILE A 161 -2.70 5.84 5.26
C ILE A 161 -4.13 5.65 5.72
N SER A 162 -4.75 4.56 5.28
CA SER A 162 -6.06 4.10 5.74
C SER A 162 -5.92 2.96 6.73
N LEU A 163 -6.46 3.14 7.94
CA LEU A 163 -6.60 2.09 8.95
C LEU A 163 -8.00 1.48 8.86
N ARG A 164 -8.07 0.15 8.71
CA ARG A 164 -9.33 -0.60 8.55
C ARG A 164 -9.42 -1.84 9.43
N ASN A 165 -10.57 -2.07 10.01
CA ASN A 165 -10.85 -3.23 10.86
C ASN A 165 -9.76 -3.43 11.93
N MET A 166 -9.43 -2.35 12.65
CA MET A 166 -8.40 -2.35 13.69
C MET A 166 -9.02 -2.40 15.08
N GLU A 167 -8.38 -3.13 16.00
CA GLU A 167 -8.67 -3.09 17.44
C GLU A 167 -7.41 -2.65 18.20
N LEU A 168 -7.38 -1.38 18.62
CA LEU A 168 -6.20 -0.76 19.23
C LEU A 168 -6.47 -0.29 20.66
N ARG A 169 -5.61 -0.64 21.62
CA ARG A 169 -5.67 0.01 22.93
C ARG A 169 -5.14 1.45 22.86
N LYS A 170 -4.07 1.67 22.10
CA LYS A 170 -3.51 3.00 21.86
C LYS A 170 -3.11 3.20 20.40
N LEU A 171 -3.52 4.32 19.82
CA LEU A 171 -2.98 4.86 18.57
C LEU A 171 -2.22 6.15 18.90
N ASP A 172 -0.97 6.23 18.47
CA ASP A 172 -0.16 7.45 18.50
C ASP A 172 0.20 7.80 17.07
N ALA A 173 -0.37 8.87 16.52
CA ALA A 173 -0.23 9.21 15.11
C ALA A 173 0.31 10.64 14.92
N ASN A 174 1.40 10.75 14.16
CA ASN A 174 1.89 11.98 13.58
C ASN A 174 1.58 11.99 12.08
N VAL A 175 0.78 12.95 11.63
CA VAL A 175 0.25 13.04 10.25
C VAL A 175 0.83 14.25 9.54
N GLY A 176 1.86 14.01 8.75
CA GLY A 176 2.64 14.98 8.00
C GLY A 176 3.72 15.64 8.83
N ASP A 177 4.24 16.74 8.29
CA ASP A 177 5.21 17.59 8.95
C ASP A 177 4.88 19.08 8.72
N LYS A 178 5.55 19.96 9.48
CA LYS A 178 5.30 21.41 9.42
C LYS A 178 5.77 22.06 8.11
N ARG A 179 6.70 21.43 7.38
CA ARG A 179 7.43 22.04 6.25
C ARG A 179 6.75 21.75 4.92
N TYR A 180 6.27 20.52 4.75
CA TYR A 180 5.71 20.02 3.49
C TYR A 180 4.22 19.70 3.62
N GLY A 181 3.73 19.31 4.81
CA GLY A 181 2.32 18.97 5.00
C GLY A 181 1.87 17.82 4.10
N ASP A 182 0.64 17.92 3.57
CA ASP A 182 0.09 17.03 2.52
C ASP A 182 0.19 15.53 2.85
N ALA A 183 -0.12 15.20 4.10
CA ALA A 183 -0.31 13.83 4.54
C ALA A 183 -1.78 13.59 4.92
N GLU A 184 -2.24 12.36 4.86
CA GLU A 184 -3.58 12.01 5.31
C GLU A 184 -3.59 10.74 6.17
N LEU A 185 -4.35 10.80 7.28
CA LEU A 185 -4.76 9.62 8.03
C LEU A 185 -6.27 9.42 7.86
N ILE A 186 -6.65 8.23 7.40
CA ILE A 186 -8.04 7.81 7.26
C ILE A 186 -8.35 6.72 8.29
N LEU A 187 -9.31 6.98 9.19
CA LEU A 187 -9.85 5.98 10.11
C LEU A 187 -11.27 5.58 9.65
N SER A 188 -11.47 4.29 9.43
CA SER A 188 -12.75 3.74 8.96
C SER A 188 -13.68 3.33 10.11
N SER A 189 -14.96 3.13 9.80
CA SER A 189 -16.03 2.90 10.79
C SER A 189 -15.93 1.59 11.57
N ASP A 190 -15.22 0.60 11.01
CA ASP A 190 -14.96 -0.69 11.64
C ASP A 190 -13.77 -0.66 12.61
N THR A 191 -13.08 0.47 12.72
CA THR A 191 -11.92 0.65 13.61
C THR A 191 -12.35 1.04 15.02
N ARG A 192 -11.76 0.36 16.01
CA ARG A 192 -11.98 0.58 17.46
C ARG A 192 -10.67 0.94 18.14
N ILE A 193 -10.68 2.04 18.89
CA ILE A 193 -9.49 2.59 19.55
C ILE A 193 -9.86 3.03 20.97
N ASP A 194 -9.15 2.55 22.00
CA ASP A 194 -9.42 3.03 23.36
C ASP A 194 -8.85 4.44 23.57
N THR A 195 -7.60 4.68 23.15
CA THR A 195 -6.97 6.01 23.24
C THR A 195 -6.28 6.39 21.93
N ALA A 196 -6.64 7.54 21.35
CA ALA A 196 -5.98 8.09 20.17
C ALA A 196 -5.28 9.42 20.49
N LEU A 197 -3.99 9.51 20.21
CA LEU A 197 -3.20 10.74 20.23
C LEU A 197 -2.90 11.11 18.78
N LEU A 198 -3.47 12.21 18.31
CA LEU A 198 -3.44 12.60 16.89
C LEU A 198 -2.78 13.97 16.74
N ASN A 199 -1.56 13.98 16.22
CA ASN A 199 -0.80 15.17 15.90
C ASN A 199 -0.82 15.41 14.39
N VAL A 200 -1.36 16.55 13.96
CA VAL A 200 -1.56 16.87 12.54
C VAL A 200 -0.94 18.25 12.25
N PRO A 201 0.39 18.32 12.06
CA PRO A 201 1.08 19.54 11.69
C PRO A 201 0.91 19.89 10.20
N GLY A 202 1.02 21.19 9.90
CA GLY A 202 1.00 21.69 8.53
C GLY A 202 -0.36 21.52 7.84
N LYS A 203 -0.34 21.49 6.51
CA LYS A 203 -1.54 21.34 5.67
C LYS A 203 -1.97 19.88 5.52
N SER A 204 -1.94 19.13 6.62
CA SER A 204 -2.26 17.70 6.62
C SER A 204 -3.73 17.44 6.95
N LYS A 205 -4.20 16.24 6.64
CA LYS A 205 -5.61 15.85 6.69
C LYS A 205 -5.85 14.71 7.66
N LEU A 206 -6.95 14.80 8.41
CA LEU A 206 -7.46 13.71 9.22
C LEU A 206 -8.91 13.42 8.82
N SER A 207 -9.17 12.20 8.38
CA SER A 207 -10.48 11.76 7.88
C SER A 207 -11.04 10.65 8.76
N LEU A 208 -12.04 10.98 9.58
CA LEU A 208 -12.66 10.08 10.55
C LEU A 208 -14.07 9.68 10.10
N PHE A 209 -14.18 8.48 9.53
CA PHE A 209 -15.44 7.93 9.03
C PHE A 209 -16.16 7.12 10.11
N ASP A 210 -16.62 7.79 11.17
CA ASP A 210 -17.30 7.17 12.33
C ASP A 210 -16.52 6.04 13.06
N PRO A 211 -15.18 6.13 13.27
CA PRO A 211 -14.47 5.16 14.10
C PRO A 211 -14.97 5.21 15.56
N LYS A 212 -14.88 4.07 16.26
CA LYS A 212 -15.19 4.00 17.69
C LYS A 212 -13.95 4.36 18.50
N ILE A 213 -13.87 5.58 19.00
CA ILE A 213 -12.76 6.05 19.83
C ILE A 213 -13.27 6.41 21.23
N VAL A 214 -12.69 5.81 22.28
CA VAL A 214 -13.13 6.07 23.67
C VAL A 214 -12.55 7.38 24.20
N LYS A 215 -11.25 7.61 23.99
CA LYS A 215 -10.56 8.86 24.38
C LYS A 215 -9.72 9.37 23.21
N THR A 216 -9.79 10.66 22.93
CA THR A 216 -8.99 11.28 21.88
C THR A 216 -8.33 12.57 22.36
N SER A 217 -7.08 12.78 21.95
CA SER A 217 -6.37 14.05 22.07
C SER A 217 -5.93 14.50 20.68
N TYR A 218 -6.25 15.74 20.32
CA TYR A 218 -5.89 16.32 19.04
C TYR A 218 -4.88 17.46 19.24
N ASN A 219 -3.82 17.46 18.45
CA ASN A 219 -2.93 18.59 18.28
C ASN A 219 -2.89 18.95 16.79
N LEU A 220 -3.72 19.90 16.39
CA LEU A 220 -3.93 20.29 15.00
C LEU A 220 -3.28 21.65 14.77
N SER A 221 -2.55 21.84 13.67
CA SER A 221 -2.17 23.19 13.25
C SER A 221 -3.33 23.95 12.63
N ASP A 222 -3.23 25.28 12.61
CA ASP A 222 -4.25 26.17 12.02
C ASP A 222 -4.58 25.87 10.55
N SER A 223 -3.66 25.25 9.82
CA SER A 223 -3.82 24.86 8.42
C SER A 223 -4.20 23.40 8.20
N ALA A 224 -4.37 22.62 9.27
CA ALA A 224 -4.81 21.23 9.18
C ALA A 224 -6.30 21.16 8.82
N SER A 225 -6.68 20.13 8.05
CA SER A 225 -8.08 19.86 7.73
C SER A 225 -8.55 18.59 8.43
N VAL A 226 -9.73 18.65 9.03
CA VAL A 226 -10.36 17.48 9.67
C VAL A 226 -11.71 17.23 9.02
N PHE A 227 -11.88 16.06 8.43
CA PHE A 227 -13.15 15.57 7.92
C PHE A 227 -13.75 14.60 8.92
N LEU A 228 -14.94 14.92 9.43
CA LEU A 228 -15.66 14.09 10.38
C LEU A 228 -17.01 13.68 9.80
N ASN A 229 -17.37 12.42 9.98
CA ASN A 229 -18.72 11.93 9.72
C ASN A 229 -19.25 11.14 10.95
N GLY A 230 -20.57 11.05 11.07
CA GLY A 230 -21.23 10.20 12.04
C GLY A 230 -21.18 10.75 13.47
N LYS A 231 -21.00 9.85 14.44
CA LYS A 231 -20.99 10.18 15.87
C LYS A 231 -19.76 10.97 16.28
N VAL A 232 -18.67 10.84 15.54
CA VAL A 232 -17.43 11.59 15.80
C VAL A 232 -17.62 13.10 15.64
N ALA A 233 -18.50 13.53 14.74
CA ALA A 233 -18.86 14.95 14.60
C ALA A 233 -19.46 15.55 15.88
N LYS A 234 -20.05 14.72 16.76
CA LYS A 234 -20.60 15.17 18.05
C LYS A 234 -19.54 15.33 19.15
N MET A 235 -18.33 14.82 18.96
CA MET A 235 -17.24 14.89 19.95
C MET A 235 -16.46 16.21 19.91
N LEU A 236 -16.73 17.08 18.92
CA LEU A 236 -16.17 18.44 18.83
C LEU A 236 -17.07 19.53 19.42
N ARG A 237 -18.21 19.16 20.02
CA ARG A 237 -19.10 20.07 20.77
C ARG A 237 -18.90 19.87 22.25
#